data_AF-A0A7Y2ZVJ3-F1
#
_entry.id   AF-A0A7Y2ZVJ3-F1
#
_cell.length_a   1.000
_cell.length_b   1.000
_cell.length_c   1.000
_cell.angle_alpha   90.00
_cell.angle_beta   90.00
_cell.angle_gamma   90.00
#
_symmetry.space_group_name_H-M   'P 1'
#
loop_
_entity.id
_entity.type
_entity.pdbx_description
1 polymer ?
#
loop_
_entity_poly.entity_id
_entity_poly.type
_entity_poly.pdbx_seq_one_letter_code
_entity_poly.pdbx_strand_id
1 'polypeptide(L)' 'MKFFIVEGNIGNNATKEQTLELIELLKKEGWDVEYGKGKNKPADISEFGQEESITDSFSNAFMAGIAKLGI' A
#
# COMPACT_ATOMS: atom_id res chain seq x y z
N MET A 1 -11.30 1.29 0.49
CA MET A 1 -10.40 1.18 1.66
C MET A 1 -9.22 2.09 1.41
N LYS A 2 -8.77 2.85 2.42
CA LYS A 2 -7.60 3.71 2.30
C LYS A 2 -6.38 3.03 2.92
N PHE A 3 -5.28 2.99 2.18
CA PHE A 3 -4.02 2.41 2.61
C PHE A 3 -3.01 3.50 2.96
N PHE A 4 -2.14 3.19 3.90
CA PHE A 4 -1.08 4.07 4.34
C PHE A 4 0.26 3.36 4.21
N ILE A 5 1.22 4.04 3.59
CA ILE A 5 2.58 3.55 3.39
C ILE A 5 3.55 4.56 4.00
N VAL A 6 4.55 4.03 4.69
CA VAL A 6 5.79 4.73 5.07
C VAL A 6 7.01 3.96 4.60
N GLU A 7 8.18 4.59 4.67
CA GLU A 7 9.47 4.02 4.31
C GLU A 7 9.69 2.64 4.95
N GLY A 8 9.31 2.51 6.23
CA GLY A 8 9.43 1.26 6.97
C GLY A 8 8.57 0.10 6.45
N ASN A 9 7.57 0.35 5.58
CA ASN A 9 6.84 -0.71 4.89
C ASN A 9 7.62 -1.28 3.70
N ILE A 10 8.50 -0.49 3.09
CA ILE A 10 9.28 -0.85 1.90
C ILE A 10 10.59 -1.51 2.35
N GLY A 11 11.29 -0.87 3.30
CA GLY A 11 12.52 -1.41 3.87
C GLY A 11 13.28 -0.39 4.71
N ASN A 12 14.25 -0.86 5.51
CA ASN A 12 15.00 -0.02 6.44
C ASN A 12 15.83 1.11 5.77
N ASN A 13 16.07 1.01 4.46
CA ASN A 13 16.83 1.99 3.69
C ASN A 13 15.97 2.77 2.68
N ALA A 14 14.65 2.57 2.68
CA ALA A 14 13.78 3.28 1.75
C ALA A 14 13.73 4.77 2.08
N THR A 15 13.81 5.62 1.07
CA THR A 15 13.68 7.07 1.25
C THR A 15 12.22 7.50 1.14
N LYS A 16 11.96 8.73 1.60
CA LYS A 16 10.65 9.34 1.48
C LYS A 16 10.25 9.51 0.02
N GLU A 17 11.20 9.86 -0.85
CA GLU A 17 10.99 10.01 -2.28
C GLU A 17 10.54 8.69 -2.92
N GLN A 18 11.25 7.59 -2.62
CA GLN A 18 10.87 6.25 -3.09
C GLN A 18 9.47 5.84 -2.61
N THR A 19 9.14 6.21 -1.37
CA THR A 19 7.82 5.95 -0.80
C THR A 19 6.72 6.74 -1.53
N LEU A 20 6.99 8.01 -1.84
CA LEU A 20 6.05 8.86 -2.58
C LEU A 20 5.88 8.40 -4.03
N GLU A 21 6.95 7.97 -4.70
CA GLU A 21 6.89 7.37 -6.04
C GLU A 21 6.03 6.11 -6.07
N LEU A 22 6.18 5.24 -5.07
CA LEU A 22 5.34 4.05 -4.92
C LEU A 22 3.87 4.42 -4.70
N ILE A 23 3.59 5.41 -3.86
CA ILE A 23 2.22 5.90 -3.62
C ILE A 23 1.61 6.46 -4.91
N GLU A 24 2.34 7.25 -5.69
CA GLU A 24 1.85 7.75 -6.97
C GLU A 24 1.55 6.63 -7.97
N LEU A 25 2.40 5.60 -8.01
CA LEU A 25 2.20 4.44 -8.88
C LEU A 25 0.93 3.68 -8.50
N LEU A 26 0.73 3.40 -7.22
CA LEU A 26 -0.47 2.73 -6.72
C LEU A 26 -1.74 3.57 -6.96
N LYS A 27 -1.67 4.89 -6.80
CA LYS A 27 -2.79 5.79 -7.14
C LYS A 27 -3.16 5.73 -8.62
N LYS A 28 -2.17 5.68 -9.52
CA LYS A 28 -2.39 5.53 -10.97
C LYS A 28 -3.05 4.20 -11.31
N GLU A 29 -2.82 3.17 -10.51
CA GLU A 29 -3.46 1.85 -10.65
C GLU A 29 -4.84 1.78 -10.00
N GLY A 30 -5.32 2.88 -9.41
CA GLY A 30 -6.67 3.00 -8.84
C GLY A 30 -6.76 2.76 -7.33
N TRP A 31 -5.63 2.64 -6.63
CA TRP A 31 -5.61 2.45 -5.19
C TRP A 31 -5.70 3.78 -4.42
N ASP A 32 -6.54 3.82 -3.39
CA ASP A 32 -6.60 4.95 -2.46
C ASP A 32 -5.50 4.80 -1.40
N VAL A 33 -4.33 5.39 -1.65
CA VAL A 33 -3.12 5.26 -0.81
C VAL A 33 -2.59 6.63 -0.40
N GLU A 34 -2.12 6.78 0.82
CA GLU A 34 -1.46 7.99 1.30
C GLU A 34 -0.18 7.72 2.09
N TYR A 35 0.66 8.75 2.16
CA TYR A 35 1.84 8.73 3.00
C TYR A 35 1.43 8.90 4.47
N GLY A 36 1.83 7.96 5.33
CA GLY A 36 1.64 8.11 6.78
C GLY A 36 1.63 6.80 7.57
N LYS A 37 1.77 6.91 8.89
CA LYS A 37 1.60 5.78 9.83
C LYS A 37 0.13 5.67 10.26
N GLY A 38 -0.77 5.45 9.29
CA GLY A 38 -2.15 5.09 9.58
C GLY A 38 -2.24 3.61 9.97
N LYS A 39 -3.17 3.24 10.85
CA LYS A 39 -3.56 1.82 10.92
C LYS A 39 -4.30 1.52 9.63
N ASN A 40 -3.75 0.66 8.76
CA ASN A 40 -4.51 -0.02 7.71
C ASN A 40 -5.48 -0.99 8.39
N LYS A 41 -6.45 -0.44 9.12
CA LYS A 41 -7.47 -1.18 9.83
C LYS A 41 -8.69 -1.22 8.91
N PRO A 42 -9.21 -2.41 8.60
CA PRO A 42 -10.57 -2.53 8.10
C PRO A 42 -11.48 -1.76 9.06
N ALA A 43 -12.37 -0.94 8.52
CA ALA A 43 -13.50 -0.49 9.32
C ALA A 43 -14.25 -1.74 9.76
N ASP A 44 -14.65 -1.78 11.03
CA ASP A 44 -15.18 -2.96 11.74
C ASP A 44 -16.55 -3.40 11.18
N ILE A 45 -16.56 -3.99 9.97
CA ILE A 45 -17.77 -4.49 9.28
C ILE A 45 -17.47 -5.86 8.65
N SER A 46 -17.57 -6.89 9.48
CA SER A 46 -18.28 -8.16 9.27
C SER A 46 -18.68 -8.57 7.81
N GLU A 47 -17.77 -8.56 6.84
CA GLU A 47 -17.93 -9.25 5.56
C GLU A 47 -16.76 -10.23 5.35
N PHE A 48 -16.78 -11.31 6.14
CA PHE A 48 -15.84 -12.42 6.02
C PHE A 48 -15.79 -12.95 4.57
N GLY A 49 -14.66 -12.71 3.89
CA GLY A 49 -14.30 -13.31 2.59
C GLY A 49 -13.98 -12.31 1.46
N GLN A 50 -14.58 -11.11 1.43
CA GLN A 50 -14.21 -10.10 0.42
C GLN A 50 -13.01 -9.25 0.85
N GLU A 51 -12.80 -9.08 2.16
CA GLU A 51 -11.74 -8.25 2.70
C GLU A 51 -10.33 -8.85 2.53
N GLU A 52 -10.17 -10.16 2.73
CA GLU A 52 -8.92 -10.87 2.40
C GLU A 52 -8.51 -10.61 0.95
N SER A 53 -9.49 -10.65 0.03
CA SER A 53 -9.21 -10.44 -1.39
C SER A 53 -8.67 -9.04 -1.72
N ILE A 54 -9.15 -7.99 -1.02
CA ILE A 54 -8.71 -6.61 -1.24
C ILE A 54 -7.34 -6.36 -0.61
N THR A 55 -7.09 -6.88 0.60
CA THR A 55 -5.77 -6.76 1.24
C THR A 55 -4.71 -7.57 0.50
N ASP A 56 -5.06 -8.73 -0.03
CA ASP A 56 -4.18 -9.56 -0.84
C ASP A 56 -3.89 -8.91 -2.19
N SER A 57 -4.92 -8.36 -2.84
CA SER A 57 -4.76 -7.62 -4.09
C SER A 57 -3.90 -6.38 -3.90
N PHE A 58 -4.08 -5.65 -2.79
CA PHE A 58 -3.23 -4.52 -2.45
C PHE A 58 -1.79 -4.96 -2.18
N SER A 59 -1.59 -6.06 -1.45
CA SER A 59 -0.25 -6.61 -1.19
C SER A 59 0.47 -6.99 -2.49
N ASN A 60 -0.24 -7.58 -3.44
CA ASN A 60 0.30 -7.90 -4.76
C ASN A 60 0.67 -6.64 -5.55
N ALA A 61 -0.20 -5.63 -5.57
CA ALA A 61 0.07 -4.35 -6.23
C ALA A 61 1.26 -3.61 -5.59
N PHE A 62 1.34 -3.62 -4.26
CA PHE A 62 2.46 -3.07 -3.49
C PHE A 62 3.79 -3.73 -3.88
N MET A 63 3.86 -5.07 -3.86
CA MET A 63 5.06 -5.81 -4.24
C MET A 63 5.43 -5.60 -5.72
N ALA A 64 4.45 -5.52 -6.61
CA ALA A 64 4.68 -5.22 -8.03
C ALA A 64 5.23 -3.79 -8.21
N GLY A 65 4.72 -2.82 -7.45
CA GLY A 65 5.20 -1.45 -7.45
C GLY A 65 6.66 -1.33 -6.97
N ILE A 66 7.00 -2.03 -5.88
CA ILE A 66 8.38 -2.16 -5.39
C ILE A 66 9.30 -2.71 -6.49
N ALA A 67 8.93 -3.85 -7.09
CA ALA A 67 9.72 -4.49 -8.15
C ALA A 67 9.90 -3.58 -9.38
N LYS A 68 8.88 -2.79 -9.74
CA LYS A 68 8.91 -1.88 -10.89
C LYS A 68 9.78 -0.64 -10.66
N LEU A 69 9.85 -0.17 -9.42
CA LEU A 69 10.70 0.95 -9.02
C LEU A 69 12.14 0.51 -8.70
N GLY A 70 12.39 -0.79 -8.55
CA GLY A 70 13.70 -1.33 -8.20
C GLY A 70 14.14 -0.96 -6.79
N ILE A 71 13.17 -0.84 -5.88
CA ILE A 71 13.35 -0.48 -4.47
C ILE A 71 13.14 -1.67 -3.54
#